data_AF-A0A1I5CZH6-F1
#
_entry.id   AF-A0A1I5CZH6-F1
#
_cell.length_a   1.000
_cell.length_b   1.000
_cell.length_c   1.000
_cell.angle_alpha   90.00
_cell.angle_beta   90.00
_cell.angle_gamma   90.00
#
_symmetry.space_group_name_H-M   'P 1'
#
loop_
_entity.id
_entity.type
_entity.pdbx_description
1 polymer ?
#
loop_
_entity_poly.entity_id
_entity_poly.type
_entity_poly.pdbx_seq_one_letter_code
_entity_poly.pdbx_strand_id
1 'polypeptide(L)'
;MKNIIDKNFYLILISILVIVIGYWYLSSLNGLKNVSKRKKYTIALVTSDWHHKDTNGIGVDYEYFVDSRKYSNTINLDLKKEQKYLLVFDSIVPENNVLLDIYPINNLSSVPVNGWKIDELPIKVNSVEINNMVLEE
;
A
#
# COMPACT_ATOMS: atom_id res chain seq x y z
N MET A 1 -43.91 10.43 27.11
CA MET A 1 -42.55 10.62 27.65
C MET A 1 -41.58 10.30 26.53
N LYS A 2 -40.81 11.27 26.01
CA LYS A 2 -39.71 10.97 25.10
C LYS A 2 -38.73 10.09 25.86
N ASN A 3 -38.42 8.92 25.34
CA ASN A 3 -37.54 7.97 26.03
C ASN A 3 -36.19 8.66 26.23
N ILE A 4 -35.47 8.32 27.30
CA ILE A 4 -34.13 8.89 27.59
C ILE A 4 -33.20 8.82 26.34
N ILE A 5 -33.43 7.80 25.51
CA ILE A 5 -32.81 7.57 24.20
C ILE A 5 -33.06 8.75 23.24
N ASP A 6 -34.27 9.27 23.12
CA ASP A 6 -34.61 10.37 22.20
C ASP A 6 -33.98 11.69 22.63
N LYS A 7 -33.81 11.90 23.95
CA LYS A 7 -33.23 13.12 24.51
C LYS A 7 -31.70 13.16 24.35
N ASN A 8 -31.07 11.98 24.44
CA ASN A 8 -29.62 11.83 24.40
C ASN A 8 -29.11 11.22 23.08
N PHE A 9 -29.97 11.09 22.06
CA PHE A 9 -29.64 10.46 20.79
C PHE A 9 -28.38 11.05 20.15
N TYR A 10 -28.23 12.38 20.21
CA TYR A 10 -27.06 13.08 19.69
C TYR A 10 -25.76 12.69 20.43
N LEU A 11 -25.81 12.52 21.75
CA LEU A 11 -24.65 12.09 22.55
C LEU A 11 -24.28 10.63 22.25
N ILE A 12 -25.28 9.77 22.04
CA ILE A 12 -25.08 8.37 21.63
C ILE A 12 -24.41 8.34 20.24
N LEU A 13 -24.89 9.15 19.30
CA LEU A 13 -24.32 9.25 17.96
C LEU A 13 -22.86 9.72 17.98
N ILE A 14 -22.55 10.76 18.76
CA ILE A 14 -21.19 11.26 18.94
C ILE A 14 -20.28 10.18 19.55
N SER A 15 -20.76 9.46 20.57
CA SER A 15 -20.00 8.37 21.19
C SER A 15 -19.66 7.27 20.18
N ILE A 16 -20.63 6.85 19.36
CA ILE A 16 -20.40 5.86 18.29
C ILE A 16 -19.38 6.39 17.28
N LEU A 17 -19.50 7.65 16.86
CA LEU A 17 -18.58 8.27 15.91
C LEU A 17 -17.12 8.24 16.41
N VAL A 18 -16.90 8.62 17.67
CA VAL A 18 -15.56 8.60 18.29
C VAL A 18 -14.98 7.19 18.32
N ILE A 19 -15.79 6.19 18.65
CA ILE A 19 -15.35 4.77 18.65
C ILE A 19 -14.95 4.34 17.24
N VAL A 20 -15.73 4.69 16.22
CA VAL A 20 -15.43 4.34 14.82
C VAL A 20 -14.13 5.00 14.35
N ILE A 21 -13.95 6.29 14.63
CA ILE A 21 -12.72 7.02 14.28
C ILE A 21 -11.50 6.41 15.00
N GLY A 22 -11.63 6.10 16.29
CA GLY A 22 -10.56 5.45 17.06
C GLY A 22 -10.20 4.07 16.52
N TYR A 23 -11.19 3.28 16.12
CA TYR A 23 -10.98 1.98 15.49
C TYR A 23 -10.26 2.10 14.14
N TRP A 24 -10.65 3.07 13.31
CA TRP A 24 -9.96 3.34 12.03
C TRP A 24 -8.51 3.77 12.24
N TYR A 25 -8.25 4.65 13.21
CA TYR A 25 -6.89 5.09 13.55
C TYR A 25 -6.01 3.92 14.01
N LEU A 26 -6.51 3.08 14.93
CA LEU A 26 -5.81 1.88 15.40
C LEU A 26 -5.59 0.86 14.28
N SER A 27 -6.54 0.71 13.36
CA SER A 27 -6.41 -0.19 12.22
C SER A 27 -5.33 0.28 11.24
N SER A 28 -5.18 1.60 11.05
CA SER A 28 -4.15 2.21 10.21
C SER A 28 -2.74 1.96 10.73
N LEU A 29 -2.54 1.88 12.05
CA LEU A 29 -1.22 1.60 12.65
C LEU A 29 -0.70 0.20 12.31
N ASN A 30 -1.57 -0.72 11.91
CA ASN A 30 -1.21 -2.09 11.50
C ASN A 30 -1.13 -2.24 9.97
N GLY A 31 -0.75 -1.17 9.25
CA GLY A 31 -0.78 -1.08 7.78
C GLY A 31 -0.24 -2.31 7.05
N LEU A 32 0.96 -2.78 7.41
CA LEU A 32 1.61 -3.93 6.76
C LEU A 32 0.89 -5.27 7.01
N LYS A 33 0.34 -5.47 8.21
CA LYS A 33 -0.49 -6.65 8.51
C LYS A 33 -1.78 -6.66 7.69
N ASN A 34 -2.28 -5.48 7.31
CA ASN A 34 -3.46 -5.36 6.46
C ASN A 34 -3.13 -5.61 4.97
N VAL A 35 -1.93 -5.23 4.49
CA VAL A 35 -1.44 -5.56 3.14
C VAL A 35 -1.51 -7.06 2.92
N SER A 36 -1.00 -7.89 3.85
CA SER A 36 -1.04 -9.35 3.72
C SER A 36 -2.45 -9.92 3.47
N LYS A 37 -3.49 -9.33 4.08
CA LYS A 37 -4.89 -9.81 3.96
C LYS A 37 -5.60 -9.35 2.69
N ARG A 38 -5.25 -8.16 2.19
CA ARG A 38 -5.94 -7.46 1.10
C ARG A 38 -4.99 -7.04 -0.02
N LYS A 39 -3.94 -7.83 -0.21
CA LYS A 39 -2.89 -7.57 -1.18
C LYS A 39 -3.43 -7.56 -2.60
N LYS A 40 -3.04 -6.53 -3.32
CA LYS A 40 -3.10 -6.47 -4.77
C LYS A 40 -1.75 -6.07 -5.30
N TYR A 41 -1.57 -6.29 -6.59
CA TYR A 41 -0.29 -6.11 -7.25
C TYR A 41 -0.38 -5.06 -8.34
N THR A 42 0.64 -4.23 -8.47
CA THR A 42 0.78 -3.29 -9.57
C THR A 42 2.25 -3.16 -9.95
N ILE A 43 2.55 -2.25 -10.87
CA ILE A 43 3.90 -1.93 -11.29
C ILE A 43 4.30 -0.61 -10.65
N ALA A 44 5.48 -0.60 -10.01
CA ALA A 44 6.15 0.62 -9.61
C ALA A 44 7.30 0.94 -10.58
N LEU A 45 7.49 2.21 -10.87
CA LEU A 45 8.59 2.76 -11.66
C LEU A 45 9.55 3.48 -10.73
N VAL A 46 10.84 3.12 -10.77
CA VAL A 46 11.89 3.87 -10.06
C VAL A 46 12.17 5.17 -10.81
N THR A 47 12.05 6.30 -10.12
CA THR A 47 12.07 7.65 -10.73
C THR A 47 13.31 8.47 -10.40
N SER A 48 13.95 8.22 -9.26
CA SER A 48 15.22 8.85 -8.90
C SER A 48 16.37 7.86 -8.96
N ASP A 49 17.57 8.36 -9.26
CA ASP A 49 18.78 7.59 -9.02
C ASP A 49 18.99 7.45 -7.50
N TRP A 50 19.93 6.61 -7.09
CA TRP A 50 20.32 6.55 -5.68
C TRP A 50 20.91 7.89 -5.27
N HIS A 51 20.18 8.66 -4.46
CA HIS A 51 20.60 9.96 -3.98
C HIS A 51 20.53 10.02 -2.45
N HIS A 52 21.48 10.73 -1.84
CA HIS A 52 21.35 11.16 -0.46
C HIS A 52 20.33 12.31 -0.42
N LYS A 53 19.21 12.12 0.26
CA LYS A 53 18.23 13.18 0.49
C LYS A 53 18.79 14.16 1.53
N ASP A 54 18.42 15.44 1.46
CA ASP A 54 18.70 16.45 2.51
C ASP A 54 18.08 16.10 3.87
N THR A 55 17.25 15.05 3.94
CA THR A 55 16.65 14.49 5.15
C THR A 55 17.21 13.11 5.48
N ASN A 56 18.53 13.01 5.77
CA ASN A 56 19.22 11.87 6.42
C ASN A 56 18.94 10.42 5.92
N GLY A 57 18.27 10.25 4.78
CA GLY A 57 17.87 8.97 4.22
C GLY A 57 18.60 8.72 2.92
N ILE A 58 19.13 7.50 2.77
CA ILE A 58 19.64 7.00 1.51
C ILE A 58 18.53 6.16 0.88
N GLY A 59 18.29 6.33 -0.41
CA GLY A 59 17.24 5.56 -1.09
C GLY A 59 16.94 6.04 -2.50
N VAL A 60 15.99 5.34 -3.11
CA VAL A 60 15.41 5.63 -4.41
C VAL A 60 13.91 5.87 -4.25
N ASP A 61 13.40 6.82 -5.02
CA ASP A 61 11.98 7.12 -5.09
C ASP A 61 11.35 6.30 -6.21
N TYR A 62 10.19 5.72 -5.93
CA TYR A 62 9.39 5.02 -6.90
C TYR A 62 7.95 5.52 -6.90
N GLU A 63 7.31 5.37 -8.05
CA GLU A 63 5.95 5.84 -8.27
C GLU A 63 5.11 4.71 -8.88
N TYR A 64 3.84 4.64 -8.50
CA TYR A 64 2.90 3.66 -9.01
C TYR A 64 1.51 4.27 -9.14
N PHE A 65 0.67 3.60 -9.93
CA PHE A 65 -0.70 4.03 -10.19
C PHE A 65 -1.70 2.98 -9.71
N VAL A 66 -2.73 3.44 -9.02
CA VAL A 66 -3.93 2.67 -8.65
C VAL A 66 -5.15 3.53 -8.95
N ASP A 67 -6.07 3.02 -9.77
CA ASP A 67 -7.28 3.70 -10.20
C ASP A 67 -7.03 5.11 -10.75
N SER A 68 -6.01 5.23 -11.62
CA SER A 68 -5.53 6.50 -12.20
C SER A 68 -4.99 7.53 -11.19
N ARG A 69 -4.88 7.18 -9.90
CA ARG A 69 -4.23 8.00 -8.89
C ARG A 69 -2.77 7.62 -8.78
N LYS A 70 -1.93 8.65 -8.72
CA LYS A 70 -0.47 8.51 -8.56
C LYS A 70 -0.12 8.43 -7.08
N TYR A 71 0.71 7.46 -6.75
CA TYR A 71 1.31 7.29 -5.43
C TYR A 71 2.84 7.28 -5.59
N SER A 72 3.55 7.76 -4.57
CA SER A 72 5.01 7.83 -4.56
C SER A 72 5.53 7.48 -3.18
N ASN A 73 6.62 6.73 -3.12
CA ASN A 73 7.26 6.37 -1.86
C ASN A 73 8.78 6.20 -2.09
N THR A 74 9.55 6.15 -1.01
CA THR A 74 11.02 6.01 -1.06
C THR A 74 11.42 4.69 -0.40
N ILE A 75 12.36 3.96 -0.99
CA ILE A 75 12.93 2.73 -0.42
C ILE A 75 14.46 2.83 -0.33
N ASN A 76 15.03 2.26 0.73
CA ASN A 76 16.47 2.22 0.95
C ASN A 76 17.10 0.97 0.29
N LEU A 77 16.86 0.80 -1.02
CA LEU A 77 17.48 -0.25 -1.86
C LEU A 77 18.13 0.36 -3.10
N ASP A 78 19.30 -0.15 -3.48
CA ASP A 78 20.01 0.30 -4.68
C ASP A 78 19.34 -0.27 -5.95
N LEU A 79 18.30 0.42 -6.40
CA LEU A 79 17.53 0.05 -7.59
C LEU A 79 17.90 0.94 -8.77
N LYS A 80 17.83 0.34 -9.96
CA LYS A 80 18.12 1.05 -11.19
C LYS A 80 17.00 2.03 -11.54
N LYS A 81 17.33 3.29 -11.82
CA LYS A 81 16.37 4.27 -12.33
C LYS A 81 15.72 3.81 -13.64
N GLU A 82 14.46 4.18 -13.84
CA GLU A 82 13.61 3.76 -14.96
C GLU A 82 13.28 2.27 -15.01
N GLN A 83 13.81 1.48 -14.07
CA GLN A 83 13.43 0.08 -13.92
C GLN A 83 12.05 0.00 -13.27
N LYS A 84 11.26 -0.94 -13.77
CA LYS A 84 9.97 -1.28 -13.20
C LYS A 84 10.08 -2.53 -12.35
N TYR A 85 9.36 -2.56 -11.24
CA TYR A 85 9.30 -3.69 -10.32
C TYR A 85 7.84 -4.00 -9.96
N LEU A 86 7.61 -5.24 -9.53
CA LEU A 86 6.34 -5.63 -8.95
C LEU A 86 6.16 -4.96 -7.58
N LEU A 87 5.00 -4.37 -7.34
CA LEU A 87 4.66 -3.75 -6.06
C LEU A 87 3.40 -4.38 -5.50
N VAL A 88 3.42 -4.67 -4.20
CA VAL A 88 2.24 -5.12 -3.43
C VAL A 88 1.67 -3.94 -2.68
N PHE A 89 0.35 -3.79 -2.67
CA PHE A 89 -0.33 -2.74 -1.90
C PHE A 89 -1.62 -3.24 -1.25
N ASP A 90 -2.08 -2.58 -0.19
CA ASP A 90 -3.43 -2.81 0.37
C ASP A 90 -4.47 -2.17 -0.55
N SER A 91 -5.40 -2.98 -1.06
CA SER A 91 -6.50 -2.51 -1.92
C SER A 91 -7.41 -1.43 -1.30
N ILE A 92 -7.41 -1.24 0.02
CA ILE A 92 -8.17 -0.18 0.70
C ILE A 92 -7.33 1.07 0.97
N VAL A 93 -6.05 0.89 1.32
CA VAL A 93 -5.12 1.96 1.67
C VAL A 93 -3.85 1.77 0.83
N PRO A 94 -3.86 2.22 -0.44
CA PRO A 94 -2.76 1.96 -1.38
C PRO A 94 -1.41 2.51 -0.93
N GLU A 95 -1.39 3.48 -0.01
CA GLU A 95 -0.19 4.02 0.63
C GLU A 95 0.57 2.94 1.42
N ASN A 96 -0.12 1.93 1.94
CA ASN A 96 0.53 0.75 2.53
C ASN A 96 0.98 -0.17 1.40
N ASN A 97 2.28 -0.16 1.13
CA ASN A 97 2.84 -0.87 0.01
C ASN A 97 4.23 -1.44 0.33
N VAL A 98 4.61 -2.46 -0.44
CA VAL A 98 5.88 -3.16 -0.36
C VAL A 98 6.39 -3.35 -1.78
N LEU A 99 7.57 -2.83 -2.07
CA LEU A 99 8.21 -2.98 -3.38
C LEU A 99 8.97 -4.32 -3.41
N LEU A 100 8.68 -5.15 -4.40
CA LEU A 100 9.36 -6.44 -4.56
C LEU A 100 10.54 -6.29 -5.53
N ASP A 101 11.70 -5.94 -4.98
CA ASP A 101 12.96 -5.71 -5.69
C ASP A 101 13.47 -6.94 -6.47
N ILE A 102 13.18 -8.15 -5.99
CA ILE A 102 13.53 -9.40 -6.68
C ILE A 102 12.70 -9.68 -7.94
N TYR A 103 11.61 -8.95 -8.18
CA TYR A 103 10.70 -9.15 -9.32
C TYR A 103 10.70 -7.94 -10.27
N PRO A 104 11.77 -7.75 -11.08
CA PRO A 104 11.79 -6.72 -12.10
C PRO A 104 10.84 -7.04 -13.25
N ILE A 105 10.18 -6.00 -13.77
CA ILE A 105 9.21 -6.07 -14.85
C ILE A 105 9.75 -5.35 -16.09
N ASN A 106 10.24 -6.09 -17.07
CA ASN A 106 10.88 -5.49 -18.25
C ASN A 106 9.90 -5.19 -19.38
N ASN A 107 8.78 -5.91 -19.47
CA ASN A 107 7.89 -5.80 -20.61
C ASN A 107 6.43 -6.00 -20.21
N LEU A 108 5.67 -4.91 -20.15
CA LEU A 108 4.22 -4.95 -19.97
C LEU A 108 3.54 -3.84 -20.74
N SER A 109 2.50 -4.22 -21.48
CA SER A 109 1.74 -3.33 -22.34
C SER A 109 0.75 -2.44 -21.57
N SER A 110 0.33 -2.84 -20.37
CA SER A 110 -0.65 -2.08 -19.59
C SER A 110 -0.57 -2.34 -18.08
N VAL A 111 -0.59 -1.27 -17.28
CA VAL A 111 -0.75 -1.31 -15.82
C VAL A 111 -2.22 -1.58 -15.49
N PRO A 112 -2.55 -2.45 -14.52
CA PRO A 112 -3.93 -2.73 -14.15
C PRO A 112 -4.56 -1.52 -13.45
N VAL A 113 -5.80 -1.18 -13.81
CA VAL A 113 -6.52 -0.06 -13.16
C VAL A 113 -6.72 -0.32 -11.67
N ASN A 114 -7.12 -1.54 -11.29
CA ASN A 114 -7.47 -1.87 -9.90
C ASN A 114 -6.47 -2.81 -9.22
N GLY A 115 -5.25 -2.93 -9.76
CA GLY A 115 -4.28 -3.95 -9.36
C GLY A 115 -4.67 -5.36 -9.81
N TRP A 116 -3.67 -6.24 -9.94
CA TRP A 116 -3.86 -7.65 -10.19
C TRP A 116 -4.09 -8.44 -8.90
N LYS A 117 -4.78 -9.56 -9.03
CA LYS A 117 -4.65 -10.69 -8.09
C LYS A 117 -3.40 -11.51 -8.41
N ILE A 118 -3.02 -12.40 -7.49
CA ILE A 118 -1.85 -13.26 -7.68
C ILE A 118 -1.95 -14.15 -8.93
N ASP A 119 -3.15 -14.64 -9.24
CA ASP A 119 -3.41 -15.51 -10.40
C ASP A 119 -3.45 -14.74 -11.74
N GLU A 120 -3.54 -13.41 -11.67
CA GLU A 120 -3.61 -12.50 -12.82
C GLU A 120 -2.24 -11.88 -13.14
N LEU A 121 -1.20 -12.26 -12.39
CA LEU A 121 0.12 -11.69 -12.54
C LEU A 121 0.74 -12.05 -13.91
N PRO A 122 1.38 -11.09 -14.57
CA PRO A 122 2.05 -11.30 -15.86
C PRO A 122 3.37 -12.10 -15.71
N ILE A 123 3.81 -12.35 -14.48
CA ILE A 123 5.04 -13.07 -14.14
C ILE A 123 4.73 -14.17 -13.12
N LYS A 124 5.47 -15.27 -13.17
CA LYS A 124 5.38 -16.32 -12.14
C LYS A 124 6.06 -15.82 -10.87
N VAL A 125 5.33 -15.85 -9.76
CA VAL A 125 5.83 -15.44 -8.45
C VAL A 125 5.60 -16.52 -7.40
N ASN A 126 6.43 -16.57 -6.37
CA ASN A 126 6.21 -17.44 -5.23
C ASN A 126 5.42 -16.72 -4.14
N SER A 127 4.21 -17.21 -3.87
CA SER A 127 3.30 -16.60 -2.88
C SER A 127 3.83 -16.64 -1.44
N VAL A 128 4.65 -17.66 -1.11
CA VAL A 128 5.25 -17.83 0.21
C VAL A 128 6.35 -16.78 0.42
N GLU A 129 7.20 -16.60 -0.58
CA GLU A 129 8.30 -15.62 -0.54
C GLU A 129 7.77 -14.19 -0.42
N ILE A 130 6.73 -13.84 -1.19
CA ILE A 130 6.07 -12.53 -1.08
C ILE A 130 5.47 -12.32 0.31
N ASN A 131 4.84 -13.34 0.88
CA ASN A 131 4.25 -13.20 2.21
C ASN A 131 5.31 -12.96 3.29
N ASN A 132 6.49 -13.59 3.18
CA ASN A 132 7.58 -13.34 4.11
C ASN A 132 8.10 -11.90 3.97
N MET A 133 8.33 -11.43 2.74
CA MET A 133 8.76 -10.04 2.48
C MET A 133 7.77 -9.00 3.03
N VAL A 134 6.46 -9.22 2.88
CA VAL A 134 5.43 -8.31 3.39
C VAL A 134 5.32 -8.32 4.92
N LEU A 135 5.77 -9.39 5.58
CA LEU A 135 5.72 -9.51 7.04
C LEU A 135 7.04 -9.14 7.74
N GLU A 136 8.14 -9.07 6.99
CA GLU A 136 9.49 -8.76 7.50
C GLU A 136 9.87 -7.26 7.35
N GLU A 137 9.19 -6.50 6.48
CA GLU A 137 9.22 -5.02 6.50
C GLU A 137 8.43 -4.43 7.68
#